data_AF-Q8YT76-F1
#
_entry.id   AF-Q8YT76-F1
#
_cell.length_a   1.000
_cell.length_b   1.000
_cell.length_c   1.000
_cell.angle_alpha   90.00
_cell.angle_beta   90.00
_cell.angle_gamma   90.00
#
_symmetry.space_group_name_H-M   'P 1'
#
loop_
_entity.id
_entity.type
_entity.pdbx_description
1 polymer ?
#
loop_
_entity_poly.entity_id
_entity_poly.type
_entity_poly.pdbx_seq_one_letter_code
_entity_poly.pdbx_strand_id
1 'polypeptide(L)' 'MTDTQSKDIQDQIQEEVEQARAVCDISGSNSAECAAAWDAVEELQAEASHQRQDKKKNSLEQYCDDNPEAAECRVYDE' A
#
# COMPACT_ATOMS: atom_id res chain seq x y z
N MET A 1 -13.80 -4.73 1.67
CA MET A 1 -13.79 -3.28 1.99
C MET A 1 -12.49 -2.64 1.49
N THR A 2 -12.02 -2.96 0.28
CA THR A 2 -10.67 -2.56 -0.19
C THR A 2 -10.66 -1.22 -0.93
N ASP A 3 -11.78 -0.84 -1.57
CA ASP A 3 -11.83 0.35 -2.43
C ASP A 3 -11.94 1.69 -1.68
N THR A 4 -12.27 1.66 -0.39
CA THR A 4 -12.24 2.85 0.47
C THR A 4 -10.82 3.09 0.95
N GLN A 5 -10.15 2.05 1.46
CA GLN A 5 -8.78 2.12 1.97
C GLN A 5 -7.75 2.58 0.91
N SER A 6 -7.91 2.13 -0.35
CA SER A 6 -7.06 2.61 -1.45
C SER A 6 -7.35 4.05 -1.91
N LYS A 7 -8.55 4.59 -1.66
CA LYS A 7 -8.80 6.04 -1.88
C LYS A 7 -8.17 6.85 -0.76
N ASP A 8 -8.34 6.39 0.48
CA ASP A 8 -7.79 7.05 1.66
C ASP A 8 -6.25 7.18 1.58
N ILE A 9 -5.53 6.15 1.12
CA ILE A 9 -4.06 6.22 1.00
C ILE A 9 -3.59 7.18 -0.11
N GLN A 10 -4.35 7.36 -1.19
CA GLN A 10 -3.97 8.32 -2.23
C GLN A 10 -4.15 9.76 -1.75
N ASP A 11 -5.22 10.03 -1.00
CA ASP A 11 -5.46 11.33 -0.39
C ASP A 11 -4.38 11.66 0.65
N GLN A 12 -3.98 10.68 1.47
CA GLN A 12 -2.87 10.83 2.42
C GLN A 12 -1.52 11.12 1.72
N ILE A 13 -1.21 10.42 0.63
CA ILE A 13 0.01 10.70 -0.15
C ILE A 13 -0.02 12.15 -0.68
N GLN A 14 -1.18 12.62 -1.14
CA GLN A 14 -1.30 13.98 -1.66
C GLN A 14 -1.09 15.03 -0.57
N GLU A 15 -1.64 14.80 0.63
CA GLU A 15 -1.42 15.66 1.80
C GLU A 15 0.05 15.69 2.21
N GLU A 16 0.71 14.53 2.32
CA GLU A 16 2.13 14.46 2.71
C GLU A 16 3.06 15.07 1.65
N VAL A 17 2.71 14.99 0.36
CA VAL A 17 3.45 15.71 -0.70
C VAL A 17 3.37 17.22 -0.52
N GLU A 18 2.20 17.75 -0.14
CA GLU A 18 2.04 19.18 0.15
C GLU A 18 2.82 19.59 1.40
N GLN A 19 2.79 18.75 2.46
CA GLN A 19 3.58 18.97 3.67
C GLN A 19 5.08 18.92 3.40
N ALA A 20 5.57 17.93 2.66
CA ALA A 20 6.99 17.80 2.31
C ALA A 20 7.48 19.03 1.55
N ARG A 21 6.69 19.55 0.59
CA ARG A 21 7.01 20.80 -0.11
C ARG A 21 7.08 21.98 0.87
N ALA A 22 6.08 22.15 1.73
CA ALA A 22 6.07 23.23 2.72
C ALA A 22 7.28 23.16 3.68
N VAL A 23 7.63 21.97 4.16
CA VAL A 23 8.80 21.75 5.03
C VAL A 23 10.09 22.10 4.30
N CYS A 24 10.24 21.67 3.04
CA CYS A 24 11.41 21.99 2.22
C CYS A 24 11.51 23.49 1.90
N ASP A 25 10.39 24.17 1.68
CA ASP A 25 10.35 25.62 1.44
C ASP A 25 10.75 26.42 2.70
N ILE A 26 10.37 25.94 3.88
CA ILE A 26 10.67 26.59 5.18
C ILE A 26 12.11 26.28 5.65
N SER A 27 12.50 25.01 5.59
CA SER A 27 13.75 24.51 6.19
C SER A 27 14.91 24.50 5.18
N GLY A 28 14.60 24.62 3.89
CA GLY A 28 15.55 24.54 2.78
C GLY A 28 15.61 23.14 2.18
N SER A 29 15.81 23.06 0.86
CA SER A 29 15.74 21.80 0.10
C SER A 29 16.82 20.76 0.45
N ASN A 30 17.89 21.16 1.14
CA ASN A 30 18.97 20.26 1.59
C ASN A 30 18.95 20.04 3.12
N SER A 31 17.87 20.43 3.80
CA SER A 31 17.71 20.23 5.23
C SER A 31 17.36 18.78 5.56
N ALA A 32 17.69 18.35 6.79
CA ALA A 32 17.33 17.02 7.26
C ALA A 32 15.81 16.86 7.40
N GLU A 33 15.12 17.94 7.73
CA GLU A 33 13.67 18.02 7.84
C GLU A 33 12.99 17.83 6.48
N CYS A 34 13.53 18.44 5.42
CA CYS A 34 13.05 18.21 4.05
C CYS A 34 13.24 16.75 3.63
N ALA A 35 14.41 16.16 3.91
CA ALA A 35 14.67 14.76 3.60
C ALA A 35 13.71 13.83 4.35
N ALA A 36 13.52 14.03 5.66
CA ALA A 36 12.61 13.21 6.46
C ALA A 36 11.14 13.32 6.00
N ALA A 37 10.71 14.50 5.55
CA ALA A 37 9.36 14.67 5.01
C ALA A 37 9.17 13.91 3.68
N TRP A 38 10.19 13.88 2.82
CA TRP A 38 10.15 13.07 1.61
C TRP A 38 10.26 11.56 1.90
N ASP A 39 11.02 11.14 2.90
CA ASP A 39 11.06 9.73 3.33
C ASP A 39 9.65 9.24 3.71
N ALA A 40 8.88 10.03 4.44
CA ALA A 40 7.49 9.68 4.77
C ALA A 40 6.59 9.50 3.53
N VAL A 41 6.76 10.37 2.52
CA VAL A 41 6.06 10.28 1.24
C VAL A 41 6.48 9.04 0.45
N GLU A 42 7.75 8.65 0.50
CA GLU A 42 8.25 7.43 -0.14
C GLU A 42 7.69 6.16 0.51
N GLU A 43 7.62 6.11 1.84
CA GLU A 43 7.05 4.97 2.58
C GLU A 43 5.56 4.78 2.26
N LEU A 44 4.76 5.85 2.21
CA LEU A 44 3.34 5.77 1.84
C LEU A 44 3.15 5.29 0.39
N GLN A 45 4.02 5.72 -0.53
CA GLN A 45 3.98 5.23 -1.91
C GLN A 45 4.37 3.75 -2.02
N ALA A 46 5.32 3.30 -1.21
CA ALA A 46 5.71 1.89 -1.14
C ALA A 46 4.53 1.03 -0.66
N GLU A 47 3.86 1.45 0.42
CA GLU A 47 2.65 0.79 0.93
C GLU A 47 1.52 0.78 -0.11
N ALA A 48 1.26 1.91 -0.79
CA ALA A 48 0.26 1.97 -1.86
C ALA A 48 0.60 1.04 -3.04
N SER A 49 1.88 0.85 -3.35
CA SER A 49 2.34 -0.14 -4.34
C SER A 49 2.11 -1.56 -3.84
N HIS A 50 2.44 -1.86 -2.57
CA HIS A 50 2.22 -3.17 -1.96
C HIS A 50 0.74 -3.56 -2.02
N GLN A 51 -0.17 -2.68 -1.59
CA GLN A 51 -1.61 -2.90 -1.65
C GLN A 51 -2.14 -3.17 -3.07
N ARG A 52 -1.50 -2.60 -4.11
CA ARG A 52 -1.84 -2.87 -5.51
C ARG A 52 -1.31 -4.22 -5.99
N GLN A 53 -0.18 -4.66 -5.44
CA GLN A 53 0.42 -5.96 -5.76
C GLN A 53 -0.27 -7.11 -5.04
N ASP A 54 -0.93 -6.85 -3.91
CA ASP A 54 -1.79 -7.80 -3.23
C ASP A 54 -2.93 -8.24 -4.15
N LYS A 55 -2.70 -9.37 -4.85
CA LYS A 55 -3.69 -9.99 -5.71
C LYS A 55 -4.89 -10.34 -4.84
N LYS A 56 -6.03 -9.70 -5.14
CA LYS A 56 -7.31 -10.17 -4.63
C LYS A 56 -7.48 -11.62 -5.06
N LYS A 57 -7.66 -12.51 -4.08
CA LYS A 57 -7.98 -13.91 -4.34
C LYS A 57 -9.19 -13.97 -5.27
N ASN A 58 -9.09 -14.76 -6.33
CA ASN A 58 -10.21 -15.06 -7.18
C ASN A 58 -11.20 -15.98 -6.43
N SER A 59 -12.39 -16.17 -7.01
CA SER A 59 -13.44 -16.94 -6.35
C SER A 59 -13.04 -18.38 -5.99
N LEU A 60 -12.17 -19.01 -6.80
CA LEU A 60 -11.68 -20.36 -6.51
C LEU A 60 -10.64 -20.34 -5.38
N GLU A 61 -9.69 -19.41 -5.42
CA GLU A 61 -8.69 -19.24 -4.35
C GLU A 61 -9.36 -19.02 -2.99
N GLN A 62 -10.36 -18.13 -2.93
CA GLN A 62 -11.11 -17.88 -1.70
C GLN A 62 -11.94 -19.10 -1.26
N TYR A 63 -12.59 -19.79 -2.21
CA TYR A 63 -13.32 -21.02 -1.91
C TYR A 63 -12.41 -22.12 -1.35
N CYS A 64 -11.20 -22.26 -1.88
CA CYS A 64 -10.22 -23.24 -1.43
C CYS A 64 -9.60 -22.93 -0.07
N ASP A 65 -9.48 -21.66 0.32
CA ASP A 65 -9.10 -21.30 1.70
C ASP A 65 -10.16 -21.78 2.71
N ASP A 66 -11.44 -21.62 2.37
CA ASP A 66 -12.57 -21.94 3.24
C ASP A 66 -12.93 -23.43 3.22
N ASN A 67 -12.58 -24.14 2.13
CA ASN A 67 -12.92 -25.56 1.88
C ASN A 67 -11.70 -26.33 1.35
N PRO A 68 -10.63 -26.51 2.16
CA PRO A 68 -9.40 -27.15 1.70
C PRO A 68 -9.59 -28.61 1.28
N GLU A 69 -10.61 -29.29 1.82
CA GLU A 69 -10.94 -30.67 1.45
C GLU A 69 -11.80 -30.80 0.18
N ALA A 70 -12.27 -29.70 -0.42
CA ALA A 70 -13.04 -29.73 -1.67
C ALA A 70 -12.21 -30.38 -2.79
N ALA A 71 -12.87 -31.09 -3.71
CA ALA A 71 -12.17 -31.85 -4.74
C ALA A 71 -11.30 -30.97 -5.65
N GLU A 72 -11.74 -29.73 -5.86
CA GLU A 72 -11.09 -28.69 -6.64
C GLU A 72 -9.89 -28.04 -5.92
N CYS A 73 -9.70 -28.30 -4.63
CA CYS A 73 -8.77 -27.59 -3.74
C CYS A 73 -7.71 -28.50 -3.09
N ARG A 74 -7.83 -29.83 -3.24
CA ARG A 74 -6.85 -30.77 -2.71
C ARG A 74 -5.50 -30.61 -3.41
N VAL A 75 -4.52 -30.12 -2.66
CA VAL A 75 -3.11 -30.10 -3.06
C VAL A 75 -2.42 -31.29 -2.40
N TYR A 76 -1.63 -32.04 -3.17
CA TYR A 76 -0.84 -33.17 -2.68
C TYR A 76 0.63 -32.76 -2.65
N ASP A 77 1.26 -32.83 -1.50
CA ASP A 77 2.71 -32.65 -1.38
C ASP A 77 3.41 -33.83 -2.09
N GLU A 78 4.33 -33.53 -3.00
CA GLU A 78 5.15 -34.49 -3.74
C GLU A 78 6.41 -34.93 -2.99
#